data_AF-Q75ZW5-F1
#
_entry.id   AF-Q75ZW5-F1
#
_cell.length_a   1.000
_cell.length_b   1.000
_cell.length_c   1.000
_cell.angle_alpha   90.00
_cell.angle_beta   90.00
_cell.angle_gamma   90.00
#
_symmetry.space_group_name_H-M   'P 1'
#
loop_
_entity.id
_entity.type
_entity.pdbx_description
1 polymer ?
#
loop_
_entity_poly.entity_id
_entity_poly.type
_entity_poly.pdbx_seq_one_letter_code
_entity_poly.pdbx_strand_id
1 'polypeptide(L)'
;KGAKVEFQDALLLLSEKKISSVQSIIPALELANQQRKPLVIIAEDIDGEALSTLVVNRLKIGLQVAAVKAPGFGDNRKSTLTDMAIASGGIVFGDDANLVKLEDVNINDLGKVGEVVITKDDTLL
;
A
#
# COMPACT_ATOMS: atom_id res chain seq x y z
N LYS A 1 -16.24 4.81 -19.24
CA LYS A 1 -15.43 3.57 -19.25
C LYS A 1 -13.95 3.97 -19.31
N GLY A 2 -13.31 4.13 -18.15
CA GLY A 2 -11.88 4.45 -18.04
C GLY A 2 -11.07 3.21 -17.69
N ALA A 3 -9.75 3.29 -17.83
CA ALA A 3 -8.85 2.27 -17.29
C ALA A 3 -8.99 2.24 -15.76
N LYS A 4 -9.06 1.04 -15.19
CA LYS A 4 -9.13 0.81 -13.75
C LYS A 4 -8.25 -0.37 -13.36
N VAL A 5 -7.79 -0.39 -12.13
CA VAL A 5 -7.18 -1.54 -11.48
C VAL A 5 -8.21 -2.13 -10.53
N GLU A 6 -8.41 -3.44 -10.60
CA GLU A 6 -9.34 -4.16 -9.74
C GLU A 6 -8.60 -5.34 -9.09
N PHE A 7 -8.69 -5.42 -7.78
CA PHE A 7 -8.15 -6.53 -7.00
C PHE A 7 -9.23 -7.08 -6.07
N GLN A 8 -9.13 -8.37 -5.81
CA GLN A 8 -9.99 -9.11 -4.87
C GLN A 8 -9.08 -9.71 -3.80
N ASP A 9 -9.56 -9.76 -2.56
CA ASP A 9 -8.83 -10.30 -1.39
C ASP A 9 -7.41 -9.72 -1.28
N ALA A 10 -7.32 -8.39 -1.29
CA ALA A 10 -6.06 -7.65 -1.33
C ALA A 10 -5.52 -7.37 0.08
N LEU A 11 -4.19 -7.29 0.16
CA LEU A 11 -3.48 -6.76 1.33
C LEU A 11 -3.26 -5.26 1.17
N LEU A 12 -3.31 -4.51 2.28
CA LEU A 12 -3.04 -3.08 2.34
C LEU A 12 -1.78 -2.79 3.13
N LEU A 13 -0.89 -1.99 2.55
CA LEU A 13 0.24 -1.35 3.24
C LEU A 13 -0.09 0.13 3.40
N LEU A 14 -0.15 0.61 4.64
CA LEU A 14 -0.46 2.01 4.96
C LEU A 14 0.78 2.70 5.52
N SER A 15 1.25 3.77 4.89
CA SER A 15 2.45 4.50 5.30
C SER A 15 2.17 6.00 5.44
N GLU A 16 2.52 6.57 6.59
CA GLU A 16 2.46 8.03 6.78
C GLU A 16 3.59 8.76 6.02
N LYS A 17 4.64 8.03 5.63
CA LYS A 17 5.84 8.56 4.98
C LYS A 17 5.86 8.29 3.48
N LYS A 18 6.62 9.11 2.75
CA LYS A 18 7.04 8.85 1.37
C LYS A 18 7.85 7.55 1.25
N ILE A 19 7.61 6.80 0.17
CA ILE A 19 8.35 5.59 -0.19
C ILE A 19 9.11 5.85 -1.51
N SER A 20 10.43 6.06 -1.39
CA SER A 20 11.32 6.29 -2.55
C SER A 20 12.24 5.12 -2.86
N SER A 21 12.56 4.30 -1.85
CA SER A 21 13.44 3.13 -1.97
C SER A 21 12.60 1.88 -2.11
N VAL A 22 12.98 0.99 -3.02
CA VAL A 22 12.36 -0.33 -3.12
C VAL A 22 12.65 -1.20 -1.90
N GLN A 23 13.82 -1.02 -1.26
CA GLN A 23 14.26 -1.87 -0.16
C GLN A 23 13.26 -1.90 1.01
N SER A 24 12.62 -0.76 1.30
CA SER A 24 11.65 -0.67 2.39
C SER A 24 10.36 -1.46 2.13
N ILE A 25 10.03 -1.74 0.87
CA ILE A 25 8.79 -2.45 0.50
C ILE A 25 9.00 -3.88 0.03
N ILE A 26 10.26 -4.33 -0.15
CA ILE A 26 10.57 -5.72 -0.53
C ILE A 26 9.91 -6.72 0.43
N PRO A 27 10.00 -6.58 1.76
CA PRO A 27 9.39 -7.55 2.67
C PRO A 27 7.86 -7.65 2.51
N ALA A 28 7.17 -6.52 2.32
CA ALA A 28 5.73 -6.51 2.06
C ALA A 28 5.37 -7.18 0.73
N LEU A 29 6.16 -6.95 -0.32
CA LEU A 29 5.99 -7.59 -1.63
C LEU A 29 6.18 -9.11 -1.56
N GLU A 30 7.18 -9.57 -0.82
CA GLU A 30 7.44 -10.99 -0.59
C GLU A 30 6.30 -11.65 0.17
N LEU A 31 5.81 -11.01 1.25
CA LEU A 31 4.67 -11.51 2.03
C LEU A 31 3.40 -11.63 1.18
N ALA A 32 3.09 -10.60 0.39
CA ALA A 32 1.93 -10.63 -0.51
C ALA A 32 2.05 -11.75 -1.57
N ASN A 33 3.23 -11.90 -2.15
CA ASN A 33 3.51 -12.96 -3.13
C ASN A 33 3.43 -14.37 -2.51
N GLN A 34 3.93 -14.56 -1.28
CA GLN A 34 3.81 -15.82 -0.55
C GLN A 34 2.35 -16.19 -0.28
N GLN A 35 1.52 -15.20 0.07
CA GLN A 35 0.07 -15.38 0.26
C GLN A 35 -0.70 -15.47 -1.07
N ARG A 36 -0.05 -15.22 -2.21
CA ARG A 36 -0.68 -15.11 -3.54
C ARG A 36 -1.82 -14.09 -3.57
N LYS A 37 -1.64 -12.99 -2.84
CA LYS A 37 -2.62 -11.89 -2.76
C LYS A 37 -2.07 -10.64 -3.42
N PRO A 38 -2.93 -9.82 -4.06
CA PRO A 38 -2.54 -8.49 -4.50
C PRO A 38 -2.12 -7.61 -3.32
N LEU A 39 -1.19 -6.68 -3.55
CA LEU A 39 -0.81 -5.65 -2.58
C LEU A 39 -1.23 -4.26 -3.07
N VAL A 40 -1.88 -3.50 -2.21
CA VAL A 40 -2.18 -2.08 -2.44
C VAL A 40 -1.41 -1.25 -1.43
N ILE A 41 -0.58 -0.36 -1.95
CA ILE A 41 0.28 0.53 -1.16
C ILE A 41 -0.37 1.91 -1.11
N ILE A 42 -0.69 2.39 0.09
CA ILE A 42 -1.22 3.73 0.34
C ILE A 42 -0.19 4.48 1.18
N ALA A 43 0.47 5.47 0.57
CA ALA A 43 1.53 6.23 1.23
C ALA A 43 1.39 7.74 0.98
N GLU A 44 2.06 8.59 1.76
CA GLU A 44 2.12 10.03 1.45
C GLU A 44 2.48 10.30 -0.02
N ASP A 45 3.48 9.58 -0.52
CA ASP A 45 3.93 9.63 -1.90
C ASP A 45 4.73 8.37 -2.22
N ILE A 46 4.73 7.95 -3.49
CA ILE A 46 5.52 6.82 -3.99
C ILE A 46 6.26 7.31 -5.22
N ASP A 47 7.58 7.37 -5.17
CA ASP A 47 8.39 7.95 -6.23
C ASP A 47 9.73 7.20 -6.42
N GLY A 48 10.58 7.76 -7.28
CA GLY A 48 11.94 7.30 -7.49
C GLY A 48 12.07 5.85 -7.94
N GLU A 49 12.98 5.13 -7.29
CA GLU A 49 13.30 3.74 -7.59
C GLU A 49 12.14 2.81 -7.22
N ALA A 50 11.45 3.06 -6.11
CA ALA A 50 10.31 2.28 -5.67
C ALA A 50 9.23 2.23 -6.76
N LEU A 51 8.79 3.40 -7.24
CA LEU A 51 7.75 3.48 -8.28
C LEU A 51 8.20 2.78 -9.57
N SER A 52 9.43 3.05 -10.01
CA SER A 52 9.97 2.45 -11.24
C SER A 52 10.00 0.93 -11.16
N THR A 53 10.42 0.40 -10.01
CA THR A 53 10.52 -1.05 -9.79
C THR A 53 9.16 -1.72 -9.73
N LEU A 54 8.17 -1.11 -9.05
CA LEU A 54 6.80 -1.60 -9.02
C LEU A 54 6.20 -1.69 -10.42
N VAL A 55 6.37 -0.65 -11.25
CA VAL A 55 5.88 -0.62 -12.63
C VAL A 55 6.55 -1.70 -13.47
N VAL A 56 7.87 -1.82 -13.41
CA VAL A 56 8.62 -2.81 -14.20
C VAL A 56 8.24 -4.24 -13.79
N ASN A 57 8.12 -4.52 -12.50
CA ASN A 57 7.76 -5.86 -12.03
C ASN A 57 6.30 -6.22 -12.35
N ARG A 58 5.38 -5.25 -12.27
CA ARG A 58 4.00 -5.46 -12.73
C ARG A 58 3.95 -5.83 -14.21
N LEU A 59 4.73 -5.16 -15.07
CA LEU A 59 4.76 -5.40 -16.52
C LEU A 59 5.52 -6.67 -16.92
N LYS A 60 6.65 -6.96 -16.29
CA LYS A 60 7.53 -8.07 -16.70
C LYS A 60 7.14 -9.41 -16.09
N ILE A 61 6.77 -9.42 -14.81
CA ILE A 61 6.53 -10.66 -14.07
C ILE A 61 5.09 -10.78 -13.57
N GLY A 62 4.22 -9.84 -13.92
CA GLY A 62 2.80 -9.89 -13.55
C GLY A 62 2.53 -9.67 -12.07
N LEU A 63 3.45 -9.00 -11.35
CA LEU A 63 3.27 -8.68 -9.93
C LEU A 63 1.95 -7.92 -9.71
N GLN A 64 1.07 -8.47 -8.89
CA GLN A 64 -0.23 -7.86 -8.58
C GLN A 64 -0.07 -6.79 -7.51
N VAL A 65 0.33 -5.59 -7.94
CA VAL A 65 0.53 -4.44 -7.05
C VAL A 65 -0.07 -3.17 -7.63
N ALA A 66 -0.59 -2.32 -6.76
CA ALA A 66 -0.95 -0.94 -7.06
C ALA A 66 -0.46 -0.02 -5.95
N ALA A 67 -0.16 1.23 -6.28
CA ALA A 67 0.25 2.25 -5.34
C ALA A 67 -0.57 3.53 -5.58
N VAL A 68 -1.08 4.12 -4.51
CA VAL A 68 -1.86 5.35 -4.52
C VAL A 68 -1.38 6.27 -3.40
N LYS A 69 -1.59 7.58 -3.57
CA LYS A 69 -1.31 8.53 -2.49
C LYS A 69 -2.38 8.43 -1.42
N ALA A 70 -1.97 8.57 -0.16
CA ALA A 70 -2.88 8.71 0.96
C ALA A 70 -3.72 9.99 0.79
N PRO A 71 -5.03 9.93 1.08
CA PRO A 71 -5.93 11.07 0.91
C PRO A 71 -5.64 12.18 1.92
N GLY A 72 -5.86 13.43 1.51
CA GLY A 72 -5.68 14.61 2.35
C GLY A 72 -4.22 14.99 2.60
N PHE A 73 -4.01 15.87 3.59
CA PHE A 73 -2.70 16.39 3.97
C PHE A 73 -2.64 16.65 5.49
N GLY A 74 -1.42 16.74 6.05
CA GLY A 74 -1.22 17.00 7.48
C GLY A 74 -1.98 16.04 8.40
N ASP A 75 -2.60 16.58 9.45
CA ASP A 75 -3.35 15.79 10.44
C ASP A 75 -4.57 15.07 9.85
N ASN A 76 -5.19 15.63 8.80
CA ASN A 76 -6.30 14.97 8.10
C ASN A 76 -5.83 13.67 7.43
N ARG A 77 -4.65 13.69 6.81
CA ARG A 77 -4.06 12.48 6.21
C ARG A 77 -3.75 11.43 7.26
N LYS A 78 -3.15 11.83 8.39
CA LYS A 78 -2.87 10.94 9.51
C LYS A 78 -4.15 10.27 10.02
N SER A 79 -5.18 11.07 10.29
CA SER A 79 -6.48 10.59 10.77
C SER A 79 -7.12 9.62 9.78
N THR A 80 -7.10 9.96 8.48
CA THR A 80 -7.69 9.10 7.45
C THR A 80 -6.94 7.77 7.29
N LEU A 81 -5.61 7.78 7.38
CA LEU A 81 -4.81 6.55 7.37
C LEU A 81 -5.10 5.67 8.59
N THR A 82 -5.28 6.27 9.77
CA THR A 82 -5.67 5.54 10.99
C THR A 82 -7.05 4.91 10.83
N ASP A 83 -8.03 5.62 10.26
CA ASP A 83 -9.36 5.07 9.99
C ASP A 83 -9.29 3.88 9.03
N MET A 84 -8.50 4.00 7.96
CA MET A 84 -8.25 2.90 7.02
C MET A 84 -7.58 1.69 7.70
N ALA A 85 -6.62 1.93 8.60
CA ALA A 85 -5.94 0.87 9.36
C ALA A 85 -6.91 0.13 10.26
N ILE A 86 -7.74 0.86 11.02
CA ILE A 86 -8.76 0.28 11.90
C ILE A 86 -9.78 -0.52 11.09
N ALA A 87 -10.29 0.03 9.99
CA ALA A 87 -11.31 -0.62 9.17
C ALA A 87 -10.80 -1.90 8.48
N SER A 88 -9.53 -1.92 8.09
CA SER A 88 -8.89 -3.06 7.40
C SER A 88 -8.17 -4.03 8.33
N GLY A 89 -8.05 -3.71 9.63
CA GLY A 89 -7.33 -4.50 10.62
C GLY A 89 -5.80 -4.50 10.47
N GLY A 90 -5.23 -3.46 9.87
CA GLY A 90 -3.78 -3.26 9.73
C GLY A 90 -3.24 -2.16 10.66
N ILE A 91 -1.98 -1.78 10.46
CA ILE A 91 -1.35 -0.63 11.14
C ILE A 91 -0.88 0.43 10.14
N VAL A 92 -0.56 1.63 10.63
CA VAL A 92 0.07 2.70 9.85
C VAL A 92 1.57 2.72 10.15
N PHE A 93 2.40 2.51 9.13
CA PHE A 93 3.85 2.59 9.25
C PHE A 93 4.36 4.03 9.25
N GLY A 94 5.35 4.30 10.10
CA GLY A 94 6.01 5.60 10.18
C GLY A 94 5.15 6.71 10.78
N ASP A 95 4.06 6.37 11.46
CA ASP A 95 3.41 7.28 12.38
C ASP A 95 4.26 7.42 13.67
N ASP A 96 4.00 8.48 14.43
CA ASP A 96 4.77 8.75 15.65
C ASP A 96 4.43 7.79 16.81
N ALA A 97 3.41 6.94 16.62
CA ALA A 97 2.87 6.02 17.63
C ALA A 97 3.35 4.57 17.48
N ASN A 98 3.65 4.10 16.25
CA ASN A 98 4.09 2.75 15.98
C ASN A 98 5.60 2.70 15.75
N LEU A 99 6.29 1.89 16.57
CA LEU A 99 7.73 1.68 16.49
C LEU A 99 8.15 0.68 15.39
N VAL A 100 7.18 0.04 14.73
CA VAL A 100 7.44 -0.97 13.70
C VAL A 100 7.91 -0.26 12.43
N LYS A 101 9.14 -0.56 12.01
CA LYS A 101 9.66 -0.08 10.73
C LYS A 101 8.99 -0.84 9.60
N LEU A 102 8.82 -0.18 8.46
CA LEU A 102 8.26 -0.82 7.27
C LEU A 102 9.09 -2.02 6.79
N GLU A 103 10.39 -1.98 7.01
CA GLU A 103 11.33 -3.07 6.71
C GLU A 103 11.10 -4.33 7.57
N ASP A 104 10.45 -4.18 8.73
CA ASP A 104 10.17 -5.25 9.69
C ASP A 104 8.70 -5.71 9.64
N VAL A 105 7.99 -5.37 8.55
CA VAL A 105 6.57 -5.71 8.35
C VAL A 105 6.31 -7.21 8.43
N ASN A 106 5.24 -7.57 9.14
CA ASN A 106 4.68 -8.91 9.19
C ASN A 106 3.31 -8.95 8.52
N ILE A 107 2.83 -10.16 8.21
CA ILE A 107 1.53 -10.35 7.56
C ILE A 107 0.34 -9.81 8.37
N ASN A 108 0.47 -9.74 9.69
CA ASN A 108 -0.57 -9.22 10.58
C ASN A 108 -0.60 -7.69 10.64
N ASP A 109 0.45 -7.03 10.16
CA ASP A 109 0.54 -5.56 10.13
C ASP A 109 -0.15 -4.99 8.88
N LEU A 110 -0.31 -5.83 7.85
CA LEU A 110 -1.00 -5.47 6.61
C LEU A 110 -2.53 -5.55 6.80
N GLY A 111 -3.22 -4.50 6.38
CA GLY A 111 -4.67 -4.50 6.32
C GLY A 111 -5.20 -5.48 5.27
N LYS A 112 -6.48 -5.85 5.37
CA LYS A 112 -7.15 -6.76 4.42
C LYS A 112 -8.41 -6.12 3.87
N VAL A 113 -8.62 -6.26 2.57
CA VAL A 113 -9.79 -5.72 1.87
C VAL A 113 -10.37 -6.75 0.92
N GLY A 114 -11.70 -6.85 0.89
CA GLY A 114 -12.41 -7.78 0.01
C GLY A 114 -12.29 -7.42 -1.47
N GLU A 115 -12.45 -6.13 -1.80
CA GLU A 115 -12.37 -5.62 -3.17
C GLU A 115 -11.72 -4.23 -3.18
N VAL A 116 -10.79 -4.00 -4.11
CA VAL A 116 -10.21 -2.69 -4.36
C VAL A 116 -10.42 -2.28 -5.79
N VAL A 117 -10.92 -1.06 -6.00
CA VAL A 117 -11.07 -0.45 -7.33
C VAL A 117 -10.33 0.88 -7.36
N ILE A 118 -9.31 0.99 -8.21
CA ILE A 118 -8.52 2.21 -8.40
C ILE A 118 -8.74 2.74 -9.82
N THR A 119 -9.12 4.00 -9.90
CA THR A 119 -9.24 4.76 -11.15
C THR A 119 -8.16 5.84 -11.18
N LYS A 120 -8.22 6.75 -12.16
CA LYS A 120 -7.32 7.89 -12.22
C LYS A 120 -7.49 8.83 -11.02
N ASP A 121 -8.74 8.99 -10.56
CA ASP A 121 -9.12 10.04 -9.62
C ASP A 121 -9.52 9.48 -8.24
N ASP A 122 -10.03 8.24 -8.21
CA ASP A 122 -10.61 7.63 -7.01
C ASP A 122 -10.00 6.27 -6.68
N THR A 123 -9.94 5.96 -5.37
CA THR A 123 -9.67 4.63 -4.83
C THR A 123 -10.84 4.23 -3.93
N LEU A 124 -11.40 3.04 -4.16
CA LEU A 124 -12.43 2.43 -3.34
C LEU A 124 -11.87 1.15 -2.71
N LEU A 125 -12.07 0.99 -1.41
CA LEU A 125 -11.64 -0.14 -0.56
C LEU A 125 -12.88 -0.76 0.09
#